data_AF-A0A948YBH9-F1
#
_entry.id   AF-A0A948YBH9-F1
#
_cell.length_a   1.000
_cell.length_b   1.000
_cell.length_c   1.000
_cell.angle_alpha   90.00
_cell.angle_beta   90.00
_cell.angle_gamma   90.00
#
_symmetry.space_group_name_H-M   'P 1'
#
loop_
_entity.id
_entity.type
_entity.pdbx_description
1 polymer ?
#
loop_
_entity_poly.entity_id
_entity_poly.type
_entity_poly.pdbx_seq_one_letter_code
_entity_poly.pdbx_strand_id
1 'polypeptide(L)'
;GSYGEEEFDFSMLIPPFAGVGLKAYAKDGSDITATVFAPNGFMKVDANYAAGAYENWKATDWPKTYQNPTYSNMFACGIAFAPPHPISKPMSSPNGTPINPTPPRTGMPSGIIGKAVAHSICDKILKGENAPLHEASMAHMGAACVASAGKGLFNGTAAAMTIYPVVPDFDKYPGTGRDTDYTFGEIGLAGHWIKHILHHLFIWKAKLKAGWTLIPE
;
A
#
# COMPACT_ATOMS: atom_id res chain seq x y z
N GLY A 1 -13.14 16.32 -16.87
CA GLY A 1 -13.47 16.50 -18.31
C GLY A 1 -14.97 16.51 -18.49
N SER A 2 -15.44 17.14 -19.56
CA SER A 2 -16.75 16.85 -20.15
C SER A 2 -16.75 15.45 -20.78
N TYR A 3 -17.88 15.02 -21.35
CA TYR A 3 -17.89 13.79 -22.15
C TYR A 3 -17.09 14.09 -23.41
N GLY A 4 -16.28 13.12 -23.81
CA GLY A 4 -15.41 13.22 -24.96
C GLY A 4 -15.14 11.82 -25.47
N GLU A 5 -14.97 11.73 -26.77
CA GLU A 5 -14.51 10.54 -27.46
C GLU A 5 -13.17 10.89 -28.08
N GLU A 6 -12.21 9.97 -27.99
CA GLU A 6 -10.90 10.12 -28.61
C GLU A 6 -10.66 8.86 -29.43
N GLU A 7 -10.30 9.03 -30.70
CA GLU A 7 -9.90 7.91 -31.54
C GLU A 7 -8.52 7.41 -31.11
N PHE A 8 -8.36 6.10 -31.01
CA PHE A 8 -7.09 5.47 -30.70
C PHE A 8 -6.93 4.17 -31.47
N ASP A 9 -5.70 3.89 -31.93
CA ASP A 9 -5.36 2.60 -32.53
C ASP A 9 -5.19 1.51 -31.46
N PHE A 10 -4.75 1.89 -30.26
CA PHE A 10 -4.52 1.00 -29.13
C PHE A 10 -4.61 1.74 -27.79
N SER A 11 -5.23 1.10 -26.78
CA SER A 11 -5.34 1.63 -25.42
C SER A 11 -4.91 0.61 -24.38
N MET A 12 -4.18 1.04 -23.34
CA MET A 12 -3.89 0.26 -22.14
C MET A 12 -4.35 1.03 -20.92
N LEU A 13 -5.41 0.53 -20.27
CA LEU A 13 -6.03 1.14 -19.10
C LEU A 13 -5.78 0.29 -17.85
N ILE A 14 -5.56 0.96 -16.72
CA ILE A 14 -5.39 0.29 -15.43
C ILE A 14 -6.78 0.16 -14.79
N PRO A 15 -7.27 -1.05 -14.51
CA PRO A 15 -8.55 -1.23 -13.85
C PRO A 15 -8.45 -0.82 -12.37
N PRO A 16 -9.58 -0.41 -11.75
CA PRO A 16 -9.63 -0.21 -10.30
C PRO A 16 -9.33 -1.53 -9.57
N PHE A 17 -8.75 -1.43 -8.38
CA PHE A 17 -8.51 -2.62 -7.56
C PHE A 17 -9.76 -3.01 -6.77
N ALA A 18 -10.01 -4.31 -6.71
CA ALA A 18 -10.98 -4.93 -5.82
C ALA A 18 -10.35 -6.17 -5.19
N GLY A 19 -10.92 -6.65 -4.08
CA GLY A 19 -10.56 -7.96 -3.54
C GLY A 19 -10.98 -9.08 -4.50
N VAL A 20 -10.36 -10.24 -4.35
CA VAL A 20 -10.53 -11.38 -5.27
C VAL A 20 -11.86 -12.14 -5.11
N GLY A 21 -12.80 -11.61 -4.33
CA GLY A 21 -14.14 -12.20 -4.13
C GLY A 21 -14.16 -13.41 -3.19
N LEU A 22 -13.23 -13.49 -2.23
CA LEU A 22 -13.25 -14.57 -1.23
C LEU A 22 -14.52 -14.54 -0.38
N LYS A 23 -15.03 -15.72 -0.06
CA LYS A 23 -16.04 -15.95 0.98
C LYS A 23 -15.36 -16.44 2.24
N ALA A 24 -15.90 -16.05 3.39
CA ALA A 24 -15.45 -16.52 4.70
C ALA A 24 -16.62 -17.15 5.44
N TYR A 25 -16.37 -18.32 6.03
CA TYR A 25 -17.36 -19.07 6.80
C TYR A 25 -16.80 -19.35 8.19
N ALA A 26 -17.64 -19.21 9.22
CA ALA A 26 -17.28 -19.60 10.57
C ALA A 26 -17.28 -21.13 10.72
N LYS A 27 -16.80 -21.61 11.88
CA LYS A 27 -16.70 -23.06 12.17
C LYS A 27 -18.05 -23.77 12.13
N ASP A 28 -19.15 -23.07 12.41
CA ASP A 28 -20.52 -23.58 12.34
C ASP A 28 -21.13 -23.51 10.93
N GLY A 29 -20.38 -23.02 9.94
CA GLY A 29 -20.82 -22.87 8.56
C GLY A 29 -21.53 -21.54 8.25
N SER A 30 -21.70 -20.64 9.23
CA SER A 30 -22.31 -19.33 8.98
C SER A 30 -21.43 -18.44 8.09
N ASP A 31 -22.04 -17.66 7.18
CA ASP A 31 -21.32 -16.72 6.31
C ASP A 31 -20.91 -15.48 7.10
N ILE A 32 -19.59 -15.29 7.25
CA ILE A 32 -18.97 -14.15 7.95
C ILE A 32 -18.26 -13.20 6.97
N THR A 33 -18.52 -13.32 5.67
CA THR A 33 -17.84 -12.55 4.62
C THR A 33 -17.96 -11.05 4.86
N ALA A 34 -19.15 -10.54 5.20
CA ALA A 34 -19.35 -9.11 5.47
C ALA A 34 -18.67 -8.64 6.78
N THR A 35 -18.41 -9.57 7.71
CA THR A 35 -17.65 -9.31 8.94
C THR A 35 -16.15 -9.21 8.65
N VAL A 36 -15.63 -10.02 7.73
CA VAL A 36 -14.20 -10.07 7.39
C VAL A 36 -13.81 -9.03 6.35
N PHE A 37 -14.60 -8.88 5.29
CA PHE A 37 -14.28 -8.06 4.12
C PHE A 37 -15.13 -6.79 4.05
N ALA A 38 -14.55 -5.72 3.51
CA ALA A 38 -15.27 -4.52 3.13
C ALA A 38 -16.04 -4.74 1.82
N PRO A 39 -17.01 -3.87 1.45
CA PRO A 39 -17.79 -4.03 0.21
C PRO A 39 -16.97 -4.11 -1.08
N ASN A 40 -15.76 -3.54 -1.08
CA ASN A 40 -14.80 -3.62 -2.19
C ASN A 40 -14.01 -4.95 -2.23
N GLY A 41 -14.31 -5.90 -1.33
CA GLY A 41 -13.69 -7.22 -1.24
C GLY A 41 -12.35 -7.27 -0.51
N PHE A 42 -11.78 -6.14 -0.09
CA PHE A 42 -10.56 -6.14 0.71
C PHE A 42 -10.84 -6.49 2.18
N MET A 43 -9.87 -7.11 2.85
CA MET A 43 -10.04 -7.54 4.24
C MET A 43 -9.96 -6.34 5.19
N LYS A 44 -10.94 -6.21 6.10
CA LYS A 44 -10.91 -5.20 7.16
C LYS A 44 -9.81 -5.52 8.16
N VAL A 45 -9.09 -4.48 8.58
CA VAL A 45 -7.98 -4.53 9.55
C VAL A 45 -8.20 -3.48 10.63
N ASP A 46 -7.20 -3.25 11.50
CA ASP A 46 -7.20 -2.31 12.63
C ASP A 46 -7.19 -0.82 12.21
N ALA A 47 -8.11 -0.44 11.34
CA ALA A 47 -8.26 0.91 10.81
C ALA A 47 -9.59 1.54 11.24
N ASN A 48 -9.67 2.87 11.22
CA ASN A 48 -10.91 3.61 11.46
C ASN A 48 -11.68 3.81 10.15
N TYR A 49 -12.72 3.00 9.93
CA TYR A 49 -13.56 3.07 8.74
C TYR A 49 -14.70 4.12 8.84
N ALA A 50 -14.76 4.89 9.93
CA ALA A 50 -15.86 5.82 10.21
C ALA A 50 -15.48 7.32 10.03
N ALA A 51 -14.34 7.61 9.40
CA ALA A 51 -13.84 8.98 9.25
C ALA A 51 -14.74 9.90 8.40
N GLY A 52 -15.49 9.35 7.44
CA GLY A 52 -16.46 10.12 6.63
C GLY A 52 -15.79 11.08 5.66
N ALA A 53 -16.07 12.38 5.78
CA ALA A 53 -15.59 13.42 4.87
C ALA A 53 -14.07 13.68 4.96
N TYR A 54 -13.48 14.18 3.87
CA TYR A 54 -12.03 14.39 3.71
C TYR A 54 -11.42 15.22 4.85
N GLU A 55 -12.15 16.23 5.32
CA GLU A 55 -11.73 17.18 6.36
C GLU A 55 -11.54 16.50 7.73
N ASN A 56 -12.13 15.32 7.93
CA ASN A 56 -12.04 14.56 9.17
C ASN A 56 -10.96 13.49 9.13
N TRP A 57 -10.35 13.23 7.97
CA TRP A 57 -9.39 12.14 7.82
C TRP A 57 -8.11 12.43 8.57
N LYS A 58 -7.60 11.42 9.27
CA LYS A 58 -6.37 11.50 10.06
C LYS A 58 -5.40 10.41 9.67
N ALA A 59 -4.11 10.70 9.83
CA ALA A 59 -3.05 9.70 9.73
C ALA A 59 -3.32 8.47 10.62
N THR A 60 -3.90 8.70 11.81
CA THR A 60 -4.24 7.66 12.78
C THR A 60 -5.41 6.75 12.37
N ASP A 61 -6.16 7.11 11.33
CA ASP A 61 -7.23 6.24 10.83
C ASP A 61 -6.67 5.01 10.12
N TRP A 62 -5.42 5.07 9.67
CA TRP A 62 -4.75 3.99 8.96
C TRP A 62 -4.24 2.88 9.89
N PRO A 63 -4.23 1.63 9.42
CA PRO A 63 -3.87 0.48 10.24
C PRO A 63 -2.41 0.54 10.71
N LYS A 64 -2.14 -0.14 11.84
CA LYS A 64 -0.81 -0.26 12.42
C LYS A 64 -0.34 -1.72 12.43
N THR A 65 -1.21 -2.62 12.88
CA THR A 65 -0.90 -4.04 13.14
C THR A 65 -1.40 -4.96 12.03
N TYR A 66 -2.35 -4.48 11.22
CA TYR A 66 -2.95 -5.19 10.09
C TYR A 66 -3.73 -6.45 10.48
N GLN A 67 -4.10 -6.56 11.77
CA GLN A 67 -4.95 -7.61 12.29
C GLN A 67 -6.42 -7.28 12.00
N ASN A 68 -7.22 -8.30 11.71
CA ASN A 68 -8.67 -8.13 11.63
C ASN A 68 -9.24 -7.77 13.02
N PRO A 69 -10.15 -6.78 13.13
CA PRO A 69 -10.66 -6.32 14.42
C PRO A 69 -11.61 -7.30 15.11
N THR A 70 -12.13 -8.30 14.40
CA THR A 70 -13.06 -9.30 14.96
C THR A 70 -12.37 -10.64 15.23
N TYR A 71 -11.43 -11.04 14.38
CA TYR A 71 -10.75 -12.34 14.44
C TYR A 71 -9.25 -12.18 14.67
N SER A 72 -8.79 -12.51 15.88
CA SER A 72 -7.40 -12.29 16.33
C SER A 72 -6.33 -13.10 15.59
N ASN A 73 -6.74 -14.10 14.82
CA ASN A 73 -5.87 -14.96 14.02
C ASN A 73 -5.86 -14.59 12.52
N MET A 74 -6.54 -13.52 12.12
CA MET A 74 -6.60 -13.07 10.73
C MET A 74 -5.84 -11.75 10.54
N PHE A 75 -5.06 -11.68 9.47
CA PHE A 75 -4.25 -10.52 9.11
C PHE A 75 -4.31 -10.29 7.60
N ALA A 76 -4.11 -9.05 7.15
CA ALA A 76 -4.02 -8.72 5.73
C ALA A 76 -2.89 -7.74 5.43
N CYS A 77 -1.99 -8.11 4.52
CA CYS A 77 -0.84 -7.31 4.13
C CYS A 77 -0.89 -6.89 2.65
N GLY A 78 -0.10 -5.87 2.32
CA GLY A 78 0.03 -5.36 0.95
C GLY A 78 -1.30 -4.87 0.37
N ILE A 79 -1.62 -5.28 -0.86
CA ILE A 79 -2.83 -4.81 -1.55
C ILE A 79 -4.13 -5.30 -0.88
N ALA A 80 -4.08 -6.40 -0.12
CA ALA A 80 -5.27 -7.14 0.33
C ALA A 80 -6.05 -6.48 1.47
N PHE A 81 -5.43 -5.61 2.27
CA PHE A 81 -6.15 -4.91 3.34
C PHE A 81 -7.03 -3.79 2.77
N ALA A 82 -8.15 -3.52 3.43
CA ALA A 82 -9.08 -2.46 3.06
C ALA A 82 -8.57 -1.11 3.59
N PRO A 83 -8.22 -0.14 2.72
CA PRO A 83 -7.92 1.22 3.16
C PRO A 83 -9.15 1.85 3.83
N PRO A 84 -8.99 2.61 4.92
CA PRO A 84 -10.11 3.27 5.60
C PRO A 84 -10.75 4.38 4.74
N HIS A 85 -9.93 5.05 3.94
CA HIS A 85 -10.32 6.10 3.02
C HIS A 85 -9.23 6.29 1.92
N PRO A 86 -9.50 7.03 0.84
CA PRO A 86 -8.47 7.50 -0.09
C PRO A 86 -7.36 8.31 0.59
N ILE A 87 -6.21 8.47 -0.06
CA ILE A 87 -5.13 9.33 0.45
C ILE A 87 -5.32 10.78 0.01
N SER A 88 -5.69 11.00 -1.25
CA SER A 88 -5.90 12.33 -1.81
C SER A 88 -7.37 12.73 -1.70
N LYS A 89 -7.62 14.05 -1.65
CA LYS A 89 -8.96 14.61 -1.69
C LYS A 89 -9.74 14.03 -2.89
N PRO A 90 -10.92 13.42 -2.66
CA PRO A 90 -11.76 12.96 -3.75
C PRO A 90 -12.18 14.10 -4.67
N MET A 91 -12.15 13.85 -5.98
CA MET A 91 -12.55 14.82 -7.00
C MET A 91 -13.63 14.22 -7.89
N SER A 92 -14.37 15.07 -8.59
CA SER A 92 -15.31 14.67 -9.63
C SER A 92 -15.12 15.52 -10.86
N SER A 93 -15.36 14.93 -12.04
CA SER A 93 -15.47 15.68 -13.28
C SER A 93 -16.72 16.59 -13.27
N PRO A 94 -16.81 17.60 -14.16
CA PRO A 94 -18.05 18.36 -14.38
C PRO A 94 -19.30 17.50 -14.62
N ASN A 95 -19.14 16.29 -15.17
CA ASN A 95 -20.24 15.35 -15.42
C ASN A 95 -20.58 14.47 -14.20
N GLY A 96 -19.91 14.65 -13.07
CA GLY A 96 -20.10 13.84 -11.87
C GLY A 96 -19.29 12.53 -11.81
N THR A 97 -18.53 12.17 -12.85
CA THR A 97 -17.63 10.99 -12.80
C THR A 97 -16.61 11.12 -11.66
N PRO A 98 -16.53 10.17 -10.71
CA PRO A 98 -15.54 10.19 -9.64
C PRO A 98 -14.10 10.06 -10.16
N ILE A 99 -13.19 10.86 -9.63
CA ILE A 99 -11.75 10.89 -9.96
C ILE A 99 -10.97 10.75 -8.66
N ASN A 100 -10.73 9.50 -8.26
CA ASN A 100 -10.10 9.18 -6.98
C ASN A 100 -8.96 8.18 -7.21
N PRO A 101 -7.70 8.53 -6.90
CA PRO A 101 -6.61 7.57 -7.01
C PRO A 101 -6.75 6.48 -5.95
N THR A 102 -6.50 5.24 -6.34
CA THR A 102 -6.41 4.14 -5.38
C THR A 102 -5.18 4.33 -4.51
N PRO A 103 -5.27 4.20 -3.17
CA PRO A 103 -4.10 4.31 -2.31
C PRO A 103 -3.01 3.30 -2.72
N PRO A 104 -1.76 3.71 -2.97
CA PRO A 104 -0.72 2.80 -3.40
C PRO A 104 -0.20 1.98 -2.21
N ARG A 105 -0.19 0.65 -2.37
CA ARG A 105 0.48 -0.29 -1.45
C ARG A 105 1.69 -0.86 -2.16
N THR A 106 2.71 -0.01 -2.36
CA THR A 106 3.88 -0.33 -3.19
C THR A 106 4.74 -1.44 -2.56
N GLY A 107 5.79 -1.87 -3.26
CA GLY A 107 6.64 -2.99 -2.84
C GLY A 107 7.26 -2.81 -1.46
N MET A 108 7.83 -1.62 -1.17
CA MET A 108 8.48 -1.34 0.11
C MET A 108 7.49 -1.35 1.30
N PRO A 109 6.38 -0.57 1.31
CA PRO A 109 5.33 -0.72 2.31
C PRO A 109 4.82 -2.16 2.44
N SER A 110 4.58 -2.86 1.33
CA SER A 110 4.08 -4.24 1.36
C SER A 110 5.07 -5.20 2.04
N GLY A 111 6.38 -5.04 1.78
CA GLY A 111 7.44 -5.82 2.41
C GLY A 111 7.55 -5.55 3.92
N ILE A 112 7.55 -4.26 4.31
CA ILE A 112 7.60 -3.85 5.72
C ILE A 112 6.37 -4.37 6.48
N ILE A 113 5.17 -4.20 5.93
CA ILE A 113 3.92 -4.68 6.52
C ILE A 113 3.93 -6.21 6.63
N GLY A 114 4.31 -6.91 5.56
CA GLY A 114 4.40 -8.37 5.56
C GLY A 114 5.35 -8.90 6.63
N LYS A 115 6.50 -8.26 6.80
CA LYS A 115 7.46 -8.59 7.86
C LYS A 115 6.88 -8.35 9.26
N ALA A 116 6.25 -7.21 9.50
CA ALA A 116 5.63 -6.90 10.79
C ALA A 116 4.53 -7.92 11.15
N VAL A 117 3.64 -8.24 10.21
CA VAL A 117 2.60 -9.26 10.40
C VAL A 117 3.21 -10.63 10.69
N ALA A 118 4.25 -11.03 9.96
CA ALA A 118 4.94 -12.31 10.21
C ALA A 118 5.53 -12.37 11.62
N HIS A 119 6.19 -11.31 12.10
CA HIS A 119 6.70 -11.25 13.46
C HIS A 119 5.58 -11.29 14.52
N SER A 120 4.47 -10.60 14.29
CA SER A 120 3.28 -10.67 15.15
C SER A 120 2.74 -12.10 15.28
N ILE A 121 2.62 -12.82 14.16
CA ILE A 121 2.16 -14.21 14.16
C ILE A 121 3.15 -15.11 14.91
N CYS A 122 4.45 -14.98 14.64
CA CYS A 122 5.48 -15.72 15.37
C CYS A 122 5.40 -15.47 16.88
N ASP A 123 5.27 -14.22 17.29
CA ASP A 123 5.17 -13.86 18.71
C ASP A 123 3.89 -14.43 19.35
N LYS A 124 2.75 -14.42 18.65
CA LYS A 124 1.53 -15.06 19.16
C LYS A 124 1.68 -16.58 19.33
N ILE A 125 2.39 -17.25 18.42
CA ILE A 125 2.66 -18.69 18.50
C ILE A 125 3.60 -19.00 19.68
N LEU A 126 4.66 -18.21 19.85
CA LEU A 126 5.73 -18.50 20.82
C LEU A 126 5.45 -17.98 22.23
N LYS A 127 4.74 -16.86 22.35
CA LYS A 127 4.50 -16.14 23.61
C LYS A 127 3.02 -16.16 24.04
N GLY A 128 2.13 -16.70 23.20
CA GLY A 128 0.69 -16.82 23.46
C GLY A 128 -0.16 -15.70 22.86
N GLU A 129 -1.49 -15.82 22.97
CA GLU A 129 -2.43 -14.95 22.26
C GLU A 129 -2.30 -13.45 22.60
N ASN A 130 -1.87 -13.13 23.82
CA ASN A 130 -1.71 -11.75 24.28
C ASN A 130 -0.35 -11.12 23.94
N ALA A 131 0.47 -11.79 23.11
CA ALA A 131 1.73 -11.21 22.67
C ALA A 131 1.52 -9.88 21.96
N PRO A 132 2.38 -8.86 22.19
CA PRO A 132 2.28 -7.58 21.51
C PRO A 132 2.46 -7.77 20.00
N LEU A 133 1.67 -7.05 19.22
CA LEU A 133 1.78 -7.03 17.76
C LEU A 133 2.82 -6.00 17.33
N HIS A 134 3.51 -6.29 16.24
CA HIS A 134 4.43 -5.39 15.58
C HIS A 134 3.65 -4.40 14.71
N GLU A 135 4.04 -3.13 14.76
CA GLU A 135 3.39 -2.05 14.02
C GLU A 135 4.18 -1.65 12.77
N ALA A 136 3.47 -1.32 11.70
CA ALA A 136 4.02 -0.84 10.45
C ALA A 136 3.04 0.13 9.77
N SER A 137 2.71 1.26 10.39
CA SER A 137 1.72 2.19 9.82
C SER A 137 2.23 2.92 8.58
N MET A 138 1.39 3.02 7.54
CA MET A 138 1.66 3.83 6.35
C MET A 138 1.78 5.34 6.63
N ALA A 139 1.34 5.81 7.79
CA ALA A 139 1.56 7.17 8.28
C ALA A 139 2.95 7.38 8.91
N HIS A 140 3.68 6.31 9.22
CA HIS A 140 5.00 6.35 9.85
C HIS A 140 6.10 5.66 9.02
N MET A 141 5.83 5.39 7.74
CA MET A 141 6.80 4.82 6.81
C MET A 141 6.82 5.61 5.51
N GLY A 142 7.95 5.53 4.81
CA GLY A 142 8.10 6.07 3.48
C GLY A 142 7.86 5.03 2.39
N ALA A 143 7.85 5.51 1.16
CA ALA A 143 7.92 4.66 -0.02
C ALA A 143 8.90 5.25 -1.03
N ALA A 144 9.72 4.39 -1.63
CA ALA A 144 10.48 4.71 -2.82
C ALA A 144 9.79 4.09 -4.05
N CYS A 145 9.68 4.86 -5.12
CA CYS A 145 9.15 4.39 -6.40
C CYS A 145 10.14 4.73 -7.51
N VAL A 146 10.37 3.79 -8.42
CA VAL A 146 11.23 3.99 -9.59
C VAL A 146 10.48 3.52 -10.83
N ALA A 147 10.12 4.48 -11.68
CA ALA A 147 9.39 4.30 -12.92
C ALA A 147 10.35 4.46 -14.12
N SER A 148 10.56 3.37 -14.85
CA SER A 148 11.42 3.38 -16.04
C SER A 148 10.79 4.23 -17.15
N ALA A 149 11.59 5.11 -17.74
CA ALA A 149 11.20 6.02 -18.83
C ALA A 149 12.09 5.85 -20.08
N GLY A 150 12.91 4.79 -20.12
CA GLY A 150 13.77 4.46 -21.25
C GLY A 150 14.44 3.09 -21.09
N LYS A 151 15.25 2.71 -22.07
CA LYS A 151 15.97 1.43 -22.12
C LYS A 151 17.46 1.63 -22.44
N GLY A 152 18.27 0.67 -22.02
CA GLY A 152 19.69 0.61 -22.34
C GLY A 152 20.58 0.95 -21.15
N LEU A 153 21.74 0.28 -21.08
CA LEU A 153 22.59 0.28 -19.89
C LEU A 153 23.21 1.66 -19.60
N PHE A 154 23.58 2.40 -20.66
CA PHE A 154 24.29 3.68 -20.54
C PHE A 154 23.44 4.89 -20.91
N ASN A 155 22.27 4.67 -21.50
CA ASN A 155 21.37 5.71 -22.00
C ASN A 155 19.91 5.52 -21.55
N GLY A 156 19.67 4.59 -20.62
CA GLY A 156 18.39 4.44 -19.96
C GLY A 156 18.07 5.64 -19.06
N THR A 157 16.78 5.82 -18.76
CA THR A 157 16.31 6.85 -17.84
C THR A 157 15.16 6.31 -17.00
N ALA A 158 15.01 6.84 -15.80
CA ALA A 158 13.88 6.56 -14.92
C ALA A 158 13.57 7.78 -14.06
N ALA A 159 12.29 7.95 -13.72
CA ALA A 159 11.86 8.80 -12.63
C ALA A 159 11.98 8.01 -11.32
N ALA A 160 12.80 8.47 -10.39
CA ALA A 160 12.90 7.93 -9.04
C ALA A 160 12.31 8.97 -8.07
N MET A 161 11.53 8.52 -7.10
CA MET A 161 10.94 9.40 -6.09
C MET A 161 10.88 8.70 -4.74
N THR A 162 11.04 9.48 -3.69
CA THR A 162 10.77 9.09 -2.31
C THR A 162 9.64 9.94 -1.77
N ILE A 163 8.84 9.35 -0.89
CA ILE A 163 7.72 10.01 -0.23
C ILE A 163 7.74 9.58 1.23
N TYR A 164 7.68 10.53 2.15
CA TYR A 164 7.58 10.26 3.58
C TYR A 164 6.67 11.27 4.30
N PRO A 165 5.68 10.81 5.08
CA PRO A 165 5.12 9.44 5.08
C PRO A 165 4.27 9.17 3.82
N VAL A 166 3.94 7.90 3.59
CA VAL A 166 3.06 7.50 2.48
C VAL A 166 1.67 8.12 2.63
N VAL A 167 1.06 7.95 3.80
CA VAL A 167 -0.18 8.61 4.21
C VAL A 167 0.17 9.95 4.83
N PRO A 168 -0.31 11.08 4.28
CA PRO A 168 -0.02 12.40 4.82
C PRO A 168 -0.46 12.56 6.28
N ASP A 169 0.38 13.22 7.06
CA ASP A 169 0.12 13.60 8.44
C ASP A 169 0.25 15.12 8.57
N PHE A 170 -0.88 15.82 8.51
CA PHE A 170 -0.94 17.28 8.59
C PHE A 170 -0.77 17.81 10.02
N ASP A 171 -0.95 16.97 11.04
CA ASP A 171 -0.68 17.34 12.44
C ASP A 171 0.83 17.41 12.67
N LYS A 172 1.58 16.43 12.12
CA LYS A 172 3.04 16.37 12.23
C LYS A 172 3.77 17.23 11.21
N TYR A 173 3.27 17.33 9.98
CA TYR A 173 3.85 18.08 8.88
C TYR A 173 2.86 19.15 8.35
N PRO A 174 2.73 20.31 9.03
CA PRO A 174 1.77 21.33 8.64
C PRO A 174 1.96 21.81 7.20
N GLY A 175 0.85 21.95 6.47
CA GLY A 175 0.82 22.45 5.09
C GLY A 175 1.04 21.37 4.02
N THR A 176 2.12 20.58 4.13
CA THR A 176 2.48 19.56 3.14
C THR A 176 1.91 18.18 3.46
N GLY A 177 1.65 17.90 4.74
CA GLY A 177 1.35 16.56 5.25
C GLY A 177 2.53 15.59 5.11
N ARG A 178 3.70 16.06 4.66
CA ARG A 178 4.88 15.27 4.35
C ARG A 178 6.17 15.97 4.70
N ASP A 179 7.16 15.17 5.04
CA ASP A 179 8.52 15.64 5.25
C ASP A 179 9.16 15.97 3.90
N THR A 180 9.47 17.23 3.65
CA THR A 180 10.04 17.70 2.37
C THR A 180 11.50 17.31 2.20
N ASP A 181 12.21 17.00 3.28
CA ASP A 181 13.62 16.57 3.20
C ASP A 181 13.71 15.12 2.70
N TYR A 182 12.66 14.32 2.92
CA TYR A 182 12.57 12.93 2.49
C TYR A 182 11.58 12.72 1.33
N THR A 183 10.86 13.76 0.90
CA THR A 183 9.89 13.72 -0.20
C THR A 183 10.41 14.50 -1.39
N PHE A 184 11.11 13.82 -2.30
CA PHE A 184 11.66 14.41 -3.51
C PHE A 184 11.65 13.40 -4.66
N GLY A 185 11.91 13.88 -5.87
CA GLY A 185 12.03 13.02 -7.03
C GLY A 185 13.00 13.58 -8.06
N GLU A 186 13.69 12.68 -8.74
CA GLU A 186 14.70 12.98 -9.75
C GLU A 186 14.49 12.12 -10.98
N ILE A 187 14.91 12.63 -12.13
CA ILE A 187 14.88 11.89 -13.39
C ILE A 187 16.32 11.73 -13.86
N GLY A 188 16.71 10.50 -14.18
CA GLY A 188 18.01 10.27 -14.78
C GLY A 188 18.44 8.82 -14.87
N LEU A 189 19.67 8.64 -15.33
CA LEU A 189 20.31 7.34 -15.50
C LEU A 189 20.50 6.61 -14.16
N ALA A 190 20.75 7.33 -13.06
CA ALA A 190 20.90 6.74 -11.73
C ALA A 190 19.66 5.94 -11.31
N GLY A 191 18.46 6.51 -11.49
CA GLY A 191 17.20 5.79 -11.24
C GLY A 191 17.06 4.53 -12.11
N HIS A 192 17.51 4.58 -13.36
CA HIS A 192 17.47 3.42 -14.27
C HIS A 192 18.32 2.26 -13.71
N TRP A 193 19.54 2.54 -13.27
CA TRP A 193 20.41 1.55 -12.65
C TRP A 193 19.86 1.02 -11.33
N ILE A 194 19.34 1.90 -10.47
CA ILE A 194 18.71 1.50 -9.20
C ILE A 194 17.59 0.50 -9.48
N LYS A 195 16.70 0.79 -10.44
CA LYS A 195 15.63 -0.14 -10.83
C LYS A 195 16.17 -1.49 -11.26
N HIS A 196 17.22 -1.50 -12.09
CA HIS A 196 17.83 -2.71 -12.61
C HIS A 196 18.46 -3.57 -11.50
N ILE A 197 19.19 -2.94 -10.58
CA ILE A 197 19.81 -3.60 -9.43
C ILE A 197 18.72 -4.18 -8.51
N LEU A 198 17.72 -3.36 -8.13
CA LEU A 198 16.61 -3.79 -7.28
C LEU A 198 15.84 -4.97 -7.89
N HIS A 199 15.64 -4.99 -9.21
CA HIS A 199 15.02 -6.12 -9.89
C HIS A 199 15.78 -7.43 -9.65
N HIS A 200 17.10 -7.43 -9.84
CA HIS A 200 17.92 -8.63 -9.67
C HIS A 200 18.05 -9.03 -8.21
N LEU A 201 18.24 -8.08 -7.30
CA LEU A 201 18.30 -8.33 -5.86
C LEU A 201 16.98 -8.90 -5.34
N PHE A 202 15.84 -8.36 -5.76
CA PHE A 202 14.53 -8.89 -5.37
C PHE A 202 14.35 -10.34 -5.83
N ILE A 203 14.67 -10.66 -7.09
CA ILE A 203 14.55 -12.03 -7.61
C ILE A 203 15.55 -12.98 -6.92
N TRP A 204 16.76 -12.50 -6.58
CA TRP A 204 17.74 -13.26 -5.81
C TRP A 204 17.22 -13.60 -4.42
N LYS A 205 16.65 -12.60 -3.74
CA LYS A 205 16.04 -12.72 -2.42
C LYS A 205 14.83 -13.65 -2.43
N ALA A 206 13.94 -13.49 -3.39
CA ALA A 206 12.74 -14.32 -3.54
C ALA A 206 13.07 -15.80 -3.82
N LYS A 207 14.23 -16.08 -4.44
CA LYS A 207 14.74 -17.45 -4.66
C LYS A 207 15.56 -18.00 -3.47
N LEU A 208 15.65 -17.27 -2.35
CA LEU A 208 16.37 -17.65 -1.14
C LEU A 208 17.84 -18.06 -1.40
N LYS A 209 18.48 -17.44 -2.39
CA LYS A 209 19.86 -17.74 -2.75
C LYS A 209 20.83 -17.26 -1.66
N ALA A 210 22.06 -17.77 -1.68
CA ALA A 210 23.08 -17.41 -0.68
C ALA A 210 23.17 -15.89 -0.44
N GLY A 211 23.21 -15.49 0.84
CA GLY A 211 23.25 -14.09 1.25
C GLY A 211 21.92 -13.32 1.16
N TRP A 212 20.79 -13.97 0.81
CA TRP A 212 19.49 -13.29 0.68
C TRP A 212 19.05 -12.50 1.93
N THR A 213 19.44 -12.96 3.13
CA THR A 213 19.14 -12.31 4.41
C THR A 213 19.85 -10.96 4.58
N LEU A 214 20.92 -10.71 3.81
CA LEU A 214 21.66 -9.46 3.83
C LEU A 214 21.03 -8.40 2.90
N ILE A 215 20.12 -8.80 2.01
CA ILE A 215 19.42 -7.87 1.12
C ILE A 215 18.31 -7.19 1.94
N PRO A 216 18.38 -5.86 2.14
CA PRO A 216 17.40 -5.13 2.95
C PRO A 216 15.98 -5.25 2.38
N GLU A 217 15.00 -4.92 3.22
CA GLU A 217 13.63 -4.63 2.76
C GLU A 217 13.54 -3.21 2.20
#